data_AF-A0A6J7URS2-F1
#
_entry.id   AF-A0A6J7URS2-F1
#
_cell.length_a   1.000
_cell.length_b   1.000
_cell.length_c   1.000
_cell.angle_alpha   90.00
_cell.angle_beta   90.00
_cell.angle_gamma   90.00
#
_symmetry.space_group_name_H-M   'P 1'
#
loop_
_entity.id
_entity.type
_entity.pdbx_description
1 polymer ?
#
loop_
_entity_poly.entity_id
_entity_poly.type
_entity_poly.pdbx_seq_one_letter_code
_entity_poly.pdbx_strand_id
1 'polypeptide(L)' 'MAEVVRNLALRDQSKGLSAGEKSMFVKARSVLVSELSFALDVSEEDALSQVEAKLS' A
#
# COMPACT_ATOMS: atom_id res chain seq x y z
N MET A 1 -2.00 -6.75 6.35
CA MET A 1 -1.85 -5.40 5.74
C MET A 1 -2.10 -5.40 4.23
N ALA A 2 -1.52 -6.35 3.48
CA ALA A 2 -1.69 -6.46 2.03
C ALA A 2 -3.15 -6.42 1.54
N GLU A 3 -4.06 -7.15 2.17
CA GLU A 3 -5.48 -7.16 1.77
C GLU A 3 -6.14 -5.79 1.92
N VAL A 4 -5.85 -5.06 3.01
CA VAL A 4 -6.38 -3.72 3.27
C VAL A 4 -5.89 -2.73 2.21
N VAL A 5 -4.58 -2.77 1.91
CA VAL A 5 -3.98 -1.93 0.86
C VAL A 5 -4.62 -2.25 -0.50
N ARG A 6 -4.76 -3.52 -0.85
CA ARG A 6 -5.42 -3.95 -2.10
C ARG A 6 -6.87 -3.46 -2.18
N ASN A 7 -7.65 -3.64 -1.13
CA ASN A 7 -9.07 -3.28 -1.14
C ASN A 7 -9.26 -1.76 -1.24
N LEU A 8 -8.43 -0.96 -0.56
CA LEU A 8 -8.47 0.50 -0.66
C LEU A 8 -7.98 0.99 -2.02
N ALA A 9 -6.95 0.38 -2.62
CA ALA A 9 -6.50 0.71 -3.98
C ALA A 9 -7.59 0.46 -5.03
N LEU A 10 -8.25 -0.70 -4.98
CA LEU A 10 -9.38 -1.02 -5.87
C LEU A 10 -10.58 -0.07 -5.65
N ARG A 11 -10.82 0.33 -4.40
CA ARG A 11 -11.87 1.30 -4.08
C ARG A 11 -11.55 2.68 -4.65
N ASP A 12 -10.30 3.13 -4.55
CA ASP A 12 -9.86 4.42 -5.08
C ASP A 12 -10.04 4.48 -6.61
N GLN A 13 -9.61 3.41 -7.31
CA GLN A 13 -9.75 3.29 -8.76
C GLN A 13 -11.21 3.25 -9.24
N SER A 14 -12.13 2.70 -8.43
CA SER A 14 -13.52 2.53 -8.84
C SER A 14 -14.42 3.72 -8.50
N LYS A 15 -14.34 4.24 -7.27
CA LYS A 15 -15.26 5.26 -6.75
C LYS A 15 -14.57 6.38 -5.98
N GLY A 16 -13.25 6.32 -5.81
CA GLY A 16 -12.49 7.19 -4.93
C GLY A 16 -12.62 6.83 -3.46
N LEU A 17 -11.67 7.34 -2.67
CA LEU A 17 -11.63 7.20 -1.21
C LEU A 17 -12.14 8.45 -0.49
N SER A 18 -12.86 8.26 0.62
CA SER A 18 -13.13 9.30 1.61
C SER A 18 -11.84 9.76 2.30
N ALA A 19 -11.89 10.89 3.02
CA ALA A 19 -10.73 11.39 3.75
C ALA A 19 -10.18 10.38 4.78
N GLY A 20 -11.08 9.67 5.48
CA GLY A 20 -10.70 8.62 6.44
C GLY A 20 -10.04 7.43 5.74
N GLU A 21 -10.62 6.98 4.64
CA GLU A 21 -10.08 5.87 3.84
C GLU A 21 -8.73 6.22 3.20
N LYS A 22 -8.51 7.46 2.75
CA LYS A 22 -7.20 7.92 2.28
C LYS A 22 -6.15 7.87 3.37
N SER A 23 -6.48 8.35 4.57
CA SER A 23 -5.59 8.29 5.72
C SER A 23 -5.25 6.83 6.09
N MET A 24 -6.25 5.96 6.06
CA MET A 24 -6.06 4.52 6.30
C MET A 24 -5.21 3.86 5.22
N PHE A 25 -5.40 4.22 3.95
CA PHE A 25 -4.65 3.69 2.83
C PHE A 25 -3.17 4.05 2.92
N VAL A 26 -2.86 5.32 3.20
CA VAL A 26 -1.48 5.79 3.38
C VAL A 26 -0.79 5.05 4.53
N LYS A 27 -1.47 4.90 5.67
CA LYS A 27 -0.93 4.18 6.83
C LYS A 27 -0.72 2.69 6.53
N ALA A 28 -1.72 2.02 5.96
CA ALA A 28 -1.64 0.60 5.63
C ALA A 28 -0.53 0.32 4.59
N ARG A 29 -0.35 1.22 3.62
CA ARG A 29 0.72 1.12 2.62
C ARG A 29 2.09 1.28 3.26
N SER A 30 2.27 2.28 4.13
CA SER A 30 3.55 2.48 4.83
C SER A 30 3.93 1.28 5.69
N VAL A 31 3.00 0.71 6.46
CA VAL A 31 3.26 -0.50 7.25
C VAL A 31 3.63 -1.68 6.36
N LEU A 32 2.92 -1.89 5.26
CA LEU A 32 3.22 -2.97 4.31
C LEU A 32 4.60 -2.82 3.67
N VAL A 33 5.00 -1.60 3.32
CA VAL A 33 6.33 -1.33 2.74
C VAL A 33 7.43 -1.65 3.74
N SER A 34 7.29 -1.22 5.00
CA SER A 34 8.28 -1.55 6.04
C SER A 34 8.32 -3.05 6.35
N GLU A 35 7.18 -3.75 6.37
CA GLU A 35 7.12 -5.21 6.50
C GLU A 35 7.86 -5.91 5.34
N LEU A 36 7.64 -5.45 4.11
CA LEU A 36 8.22 -6.05 2.91
C LEU A 36 9.71 -5.77 2.78
N SER A 37 10.15 -4.54 3.07
CA SER A 37 11.57 -4.17 3.11
C SER A 37 12.32 -5.03 4.10
N PHE A 38 11.77 -5.22 5.31
CA PHE A 38 12.36 -6.09 6.32
C PHE A 38 12.37 -7.57 5.90
N ALA A 39 11.27 -8.08 5.35
CA ALA A 39 11.15 -9.49 4.99
C ALA A 39 12.01 -9.90 3.78
N LEU A 40 12.27 -8.97 2.86
CA LEU A 40 13.05 -9.23 1.65
C LEU A 40 14.50 -8.73 1.71
N ASP A 41 14.90 -8.07 2.80
CA ASP A 41 16.21 -7.42 2.95
C ASP A 41 16.53 -6.47 1.78
N VAL A 42 15.56 -5.61 1.46
CA VAL A 42 15.66 -4.59 0.40
C VAL A 42 15.37 -3.21 0.96
N SER A 43 15.73 -2.15 0.23
CA SER A 43 15.39 -0.79 0.65
C SER A 43 13.88 -0.55 0.69
N GLU A 44 13.41 0.41 1.51
CA GLU A 44 12.00 0.81 1.49
C GLU A 44 11.57 1.36 0.13
N GLU A 45 12.50 1.95 -0.64
CA GLU A 45 12.24 2.44 -2.00
C GLU A 45 11.97 1.28 -2.97
N ASP A 46 12.76 0.21 -2.90
CA ASP A 46 12.54 -1.00 -3.71
C ASP A 46 11.25 -1.70 -3.32
N ALA A 47 10.96 -1.80 -2.02
CA ALA A 47 9.73 -2.38 -1.51
C ALA A 47 8.50 -1.56 -1.92
N LEU A 48 8.59 -0.22 -1.86
CA LEU A 48 7.53 0.68 -2.34
C LEU A 48 7.28 0.48 -3.83
N SER A 49 8.35 0.43 -4.64
CA SER A 49 8.25 0.22 -6.09
C SER A 49 7.56 -1.11 -6.42
N GLN A 50 7.88 -2.18 -5.68
CA GLN A 50 7.19 -3.47 -5.83
C GLN A 50 5.71 -3.39 -5.45
N VAL A 51 5.37 -2.70 -4.36
CA VAL A 51 3.97 -2.51 -3.95
C VAL A 51 3.21 -1.71 -5.00
N GLU A 52 3.76 -0.60 -5.49
CA GLU A 52 3.11 0.25 -6.49
C GLU A 52 2.91 -0.48 -7.82
N ALA A 53 3.89 -1.25 -8.28
CA ALA A 53 3.80 -2.08 -9.48
C ALA A 53 2.72 -3.19 -9.40
N LYS A 54 2.27 -3.56 -8.20
CA LYS A 54 1.19 -4.54 -7.98
C LYS A 54 -0.19 -3.89 -7.78
N LEU A 55 -0.23 -2.58 -7.54
CA LEU A 55 -1.47 -1.83 -7.32
C LEU A 55 -1.93 -1.08 -8.59
N SER A 56 -1.04 -0.86 -9.55
CA SER A 56 -1.35 -0.41 -10.92
C SER A 56 -2.08 -1.47 -11.74
#